data_AF-A0A3B9MBY2-F1
#
_entry.id   AF-A0A3B9MBY2-F1
#
_cell.length_a   1.000
_cell.length_b   1.000
_cell.length_c   1.000
_cell.angle_alpha   90.00
_cell.angle_beta   90.00
_cell.angle_gamma   90.00
#
_symmetry.space_group_name_H-M   'P 1'
#
loop_
_entity.id
_entity.type
_entity.pdbx_description
1 polymer ?
#
loop_
_entity_poly.entity_id
_entity_poly.type
_entity_poly.pdbx_seq_one_letter_code
_entity_poly.pdbx_strand_id
1 'polypeptide(L)' 'GGFDEDPPITSRLLREFATSGFLNAAGGCCGTTPDHIRQIRKAVAGIPPRQVPKRVGRAKFSGLEPFEIGPDTRFVVIG' A
#
# COMPACT_ATOMS: atom_id res chain seq x y z
N GLY A 1 15.02 -9.56 -21.33
CA GLY A 1 14.76 -8.45 -20.38
C GLY A 1 13.29 -8.14 -20.50
N GLY A 2 12.55 -8.07 -19.39
CA GLY A 2 11.08 -7.99 -19.41
C GLY A 2 10.52 -6.85 -18.56
N PHE A 3 11.32 -5.80 -18.35
CA PHE A 3 10.89 -4.61 -17.61
C PHE A 3 11.14 -3.40 -18.49
N ASP A 4 10.06 -2.89 -19.07
CA ASP A 4 10.05 -1.75 -20.00
C ASP A 4 9.55 -0.46 -19.33
N GLU A 5 9.28 -0.49 -18.02
CA GLU A 5 8.83 0.69 -17.29
C GLU A 5 10.02 1.61 -16.99
N ASP A 6 9.93 2.86 -17.42
CA ASP A 6 10.96 3.87 -17.22
C ASP A 6 10.78 4.65 -15.89
N PRO A 7 11.88 5.20 -15.31
CA PRO A 7 11.84 6.00 -14.08
C PRO A 7 10.75 7.09 -14.02
N PRO A 8 10.49 7.87 -15.09
CA PRO A 8 9.46 8.92 -15.06
C PRO A 8 8.04 8.37 -14.98
N ILE A 9 7.80 7.17 -15.52
CA ILE A 9 6.48 6.52 -15.50
C ILE A 9 6.17 6.05 -14.09
N THR A 10 7.05 5.23 -13.50
CA THR A 10 6.86 4.71 -12.14
C THR A 10 6.73 5.84 -11.12
N SER A 11 7.58 6.87 -11.20
CA SER A 11 7.56 7.98 -10.24
C SER A 11 6.30 8.85 -10.35
N ARG A 12 5.75 9.03 -11.55
CA ARG A 12 4.46 9.71 -11.75
C ARG A 12 3.30 8.94 -11.11
N LEU A 13 3.22 7.63 -11.36
CA LEU A 13 2.18 6.77 -10.79
C LEU A 13 2.25 6.74 -9.25
N LEU A 14 3.46 6.62 -8.68
CA LEU A 14 3.63 6.66 -7.23
C LEU A 14 3.30 8.02 -6.62
N ARG A 15 3.52 9.13 -7.34
CA ARG A 15 3.06 10.45 -6.91
C ARG A 15 1.54 10.52 -6.83
N GLU A 16 0.83 9.98 -7.82
CA GLU A 16 -0.65 9.95 -7.82
C GLU A 16 -1.19 9.17 -6.61
N PHE A 17 -0.59 8.01 -6.28
CA PHE A 17 -0.94 7.26 -5.08
C PHE A 17 -0.59 7.99 -3.78
N ALA A 18 0.55 8.68 -3.73
CA ALA A 18 0.95 9.48 -2.57
C ALA A 18 -0.02 10.65 -2.35
N THR A 19 -0.37 11.41 -3.39
CA THR A 19 -1.34 12.52 -3.29
C THR A 19 -2.74 12.05 -2.94
N SER A 20 -3.10 10.82 -3.31
CA SER A 20 -4.38 10.21 -2.93
C SER A 20 -4.38 9.70 -1.47
N GLY A 21 -3.26 9.84 -0.76
CA GLY A 21 -3.13 9.39 0.63
C GLY A 21 -3.19 7.88 0.76
N PHE A 22 -2.68 7.12 -0.22
CA PHE A 22 -2.73 5.66 -0.20
C PHE A 22 -1.47 5.01 0.38
N LEU A 23 -0.35 5.73 0.41
CA LEU A 23 0.95 5.17 0.71
C LEU A 23 1.52 5.65 2.06
N ASN A 24 2.21 4.75 2.74
CA ASN A 24 3.11 5.04 3.86
C ASN A 24 4.58 4.74 3.51
N ALA A 25 4.81 3.96 2.46
CA ALA A 25 6.12 3.62 1.93
C ALA A 25 6.03 3.52 0.41
N ALA A 26 7.12 3.89 -0.28
CA ALA A 26 7.26 3.82 -1.72
C ALA A 26 8.70 3.38 -2.06
N GLY A 27 8.85 2.56 -3.09
CA GLY A 27 10.13 1.98 -3.50
C GLY A 27 9.98 1.19 -4.79
N GLY A 28 10.81 0.17 -4.99
CA GLY A 28 10.68 -0.72 -6.14
C GLY A 28 11.22 -2.12 -5.87
N CYS A 29 11.09 -2.98 -6.88
CA CYS A 29 11.40 -4.40 -6.81
C CYS A 29 12.24 -4.79 -8.04
N CYS A 30 11.98 -5.93 -8.67
CA CYS A 30 12.63 -6.36 -9.90
C CYS A 30 12.47 -5.30 -11.01
N GLY A 31 13.55 -5.01 -11.74
CA GLY A 31 13.56 -4.03 -12.83
C GLY A 31 13.73 -2.57 -12.39
N THR A 32 13.54 -2.25 -11.10
CA THR A 32 13.79 -0.91 -10.56
C THR A 32 15.29 -0.62 -10.49
N THR A 33 15.71 0.52 -11.03
CA THR A 33 17.11 0.98 -11.03
C THR A 33 17.33 2.12 -10.03
N PRO A 34 18.58 2.51 -9.73
CA PRO A 34 18.83 3.71 -8.92
C PRO A 34 18.18 4.99 -9.45
N ASP A 35 17.99 5.12 -10.77
CA ASP A 35 17.28 6.27 -11.36
C ASP A 35 15.80 6.29 -10.99
N HIS A 36 15.16 5.12 -10.95
CA HIS A 36 13.79 5.01 -10.46
C HIS A 36 13.71 5.53 -9.02
N ILE A 37 14.56 5.04 -8.12
CA ILE A 37 14.52 5.46 -6.70
C ILE A 37 14.76 6.97 -6.56
N ARG A 38 15.69 7.56 -7.31
CA ARG A 38 15.92 9.01 -7.33
C ARG A 38 14.66 9.78 -7.74
N GLN A 39 14.01 9.36 -8.82
CA GLN A 39 12.80 10.03 -9.30
C GLN A 39 11.61 9.83 -8.38
N ILE A 40 11.42 8.63 -7.83
CA ILE A 40 10.38 8.33 -6.84
C ILE A 40 10.54 9.25 -5.63
N ARG A 41 11.74 9.33 -5.05
CA ARG A 41 12.04 10.23 -3.92
C ARG A 41 11.68 11.67 -4.26
N LYS A 42 12.09 12.16 -5.44
CA LYS A 42 11.78 13.53 -5.89
C LYS A 42 10.26 13.75 -6.04
N ALA A 43 9.55 12.77 -6.59
CA ALA A 43 8.14 12.88 -6.91
C ALA A 43 7.23 12.87 -5.66
N VAL A 44 7.62 12.14 -4.61
CA VAL A 44 6.84 12.04 -3.36
C VAL A 44 7.33 12.96 -2.25
N ALA A 45 8.43 13.70 -2.46
CA ALA A 45 8.98 14.62 -1.48
C ALA A 45 7.94 15.69 -1.06
N GLY A 46 7.79 15.89 0.25
CA GLY A 46 6.86 16.86 0.83
C GLY A 46 5.41 16.42 0.89
N ILE A 47 5.05 15.25 0.36
CA ILE A 47 3.70 14.69 0.51
C ILE A 47 3.63 13.98 1.88
N PRO A 48 2.65 14.32 2.74
CA PRO A 48 2.50 13.64 4.03
C PRO A 48 2.11 12.16 3.82
N PRO A 49 2.56 11.25 4.69
CA PRO A 49 2.15 9.85 4.62
C PRO A 49 0.65 9.70 4.89
N ARG A 50 0.06 8.62 4.38
CA ARG A 50 -1.32 8.25 4.67
C ARG A 50 -1.60 8.22 6.17
N GLN A 51 -2.69 8.85 6.60
CA GLN A 51 -3.19 8.71 7.96
C GLN A 51 -3.80 7.31 8.15
N VAL A 52 -3.24 6.54 9.08
CA VAL A 52 -3.74 5.20 9.40
C VAL A 52 -4.96 5.34 10.32
N PRO A 53 -6.14 4.81 9.93
CA PRO A 53 -7.31 4.88 10.79
C PRO A 53 -7.11 4.05 12.05
N LYS A 54 -7.66 4.53 13.19
CA LYS A 54 -7.69 3.76 14.43
C LYS A 54 -8.49 2.48 14.19
N ARG A 55 -7.88 1.32 14.44
CA ARG A 55 -8.54 0.03 14.33
C ARG A 55 -9.05 -0.40 15.71
N VAL A 56 -10.28 -0.91 15.75
CA VAL A 56 -10.77 -1.67 16.91
C VAL A 56 -9.98 -2.98 16.94
N GLY A 57 -9.42 -3.33 18.10
CA GLY A 57 -8.59 -4.53 18.30
C GLY A 57 -9.41 -5.82 18.28
N ARG A 58 -10.06 -6.12 17.15
CA ARG A 58 -10.84 -7.33 16.92
C ARG A 58 -10.17 -8.20 15.88
N ALA A 59 -10.33 -9.51 16.00
CA ALA A 59 -9.88 -10.45 15.00
C ALA A 59 -10.75 -10.29 13.73
N LYS A 60 -10.09 -10.05 12.60
CA LYS A 60 -10.70 -9.88 11.29
C LYS A 60 -10.04 -10.84 10.32
N PHE A 61 -10.85 -11.52 9.53
CA PHE A 61 -10.41 -12.56 8.60
C PHE A 61 -10.98 -12.27 7.23
N SER A 62 -10.24 -12.71 6.20
CA SER A 62 -10.63 -12.60 4.80
C SER A 62 -10.99 -13.97 4.25
N GLY A 63 -11.95 -14.01 3.33
CA GLY A 63 -12.39 -15.19 2.60
C GLY A 63 -13.20 -14.75 1.37
N LEU A 64 -14.34 -15.38 1.12
CA LEU A 64 -15.31 -14.85 0.15
C LEU A 64 -15.89 -13.50 0.59
N GLU A 65 -16.05 -13.31 1.90
CA GLU A 65 -16.54 -12.06 2.50
C GLU A 65 -15.69 -11.69 3.73
N PRO A 66 -15.61 -10.39 4.11
CA PRO A 66 -14.96 -9.98 5.35
C PRO A 66 -15.68 -10.57 6.57
N PHE A 67 -14.94 -11.23 7.45
CA PHE A 67 -15.46 -11.78 8.70
C PHE A 67 -14.78 -11.13 9.91
N GLU A 68 -15.55 -10.66 10.89
CA GLU A 68 -15.04 -10.04 12.11
C GLU A 68 -15.65 -10.74 13.34
N ILE A 69 -14.79 -11.10 14.30
CA ILE A 69 -15.24 -11.63 15.60
C ILE A 69 -15.52 -10.45 16.52
N GLY A 70 -16.80 -10.27 16.87
CA GLY A 70 -17.32 -9.21 17.73
C GLY A 70 -18.28 -9.75 18.80
N PRO A 71 -18.91 -8.84 19.58
CA PRO A 71 -19.81 -9.22 20.68
C PRO A 71 -21.01 -10.08 20.24
N ASP A 72 -21.45 -9.91 18.99
CA ASP A 72 -22.59 -10.62 18.43
C ASP A 72 -22.20 -11.96 17.78
N THR A 73 -20.90 -12.28 17.73
CA THR A 73 -20.38 -13.52 17.17
C THR A 73 -20.53 -14.65 18.19
N ARG A 74 -21.18 -15.75 17.79
CA ARG A 74 -21.27 -16.98 18.60
C ARG A 74 -19.98 -17.79 18.49
N PHE A 75 -19.99 -19.03 18.98
CA PHE A 75 -18.86 -19.94 18.84
C PHE A 75 -18.36 -20.03 17.38
N VAL A 76 -17.06 -19.79 17.19
CA VAL A 76 -16.41 -19.82 15.87
C VAL A 76 -15.64 -21.13 15.75
N VAL A 77 -15.99 -21.94 14.76
CA VAL A 77 -15.20 -23.11 14.36
C VAL A 77 -14.07 -22.65 13.44
N ILE A 78 -12.84 -22.98 13.79
CA ILE A 78 -11.66 -22.74 12.96
C ILE A 78 -11.26 -24.09 12.36
N GLY A 79 -11.48 -24.23 11.06
CA GLY A 79 -11.08 -25.40 10.28
C GLY A 79 -9.67 -25.29 9.75
#